data_AF-A0A097QTI5-F1
#
_entry.id   AF-A0A097QTI5-F1
#
_cell.length_a   1.000
_cell.length_b   1.000
_cell.length_c   1.000
_cell.angle_alpha   90.00
_cell.angle_beta   90.00
_cell.angle_gamma   90.00
#
_symmetry.space_group_name_H-M   'P 1'
#
loop_
_entity.id
_entity.type
_entity.pdbx_description
1 polymer ?
#
loop_
_entity_poly.entity_id
_entity_poly.type
_entity_poly.pdbx_seq_one_letter_code
_entity_poly.pdbx_strand_id
1 'polypeptide(L)'
;MLMLKMQRRIAAEILKCGENRVWIDPERIDDVAAAITREDVKRLIHDGVIKKKPIKGQSRARARAFHEARKKGRHRGPGSRKGKKTARMGKKERWMMTIRALRKELRKLKAEGKLDAHTYRRLYIRAKGGQFKNKRQLYLFMQEHGILKE
;
A
#
# COMPACT_ATOMS: atom_id res chain seq x y z
N MET A 1 -47.03 18.26 -0.87
CA MET A 1 -45.62 17.81 -0.73
C MET A 1 -45.20 17.16 -2.03
N LEU A 2 -44.35 17.81 -2.83
CA LEU A 2 -43.93 17.30 -4.15
C LEU A 2 -43.00 16.09 -3.99
N MET A 3 -43.33 14.96 -4.62
CA MET A 3 -42.54 13.72 -4.56
C MET A 3 -41.47 13.67 -5.67
N LEU A 4 -40.28 14.24 -5.41
CA LEU A 4 -39.15 14.25 -6.36
C LEU A 4 -38.25 12.99 -6.31
N LYS A 5 -38.70 11.91 -5.67
CA LYS A 5 -37.88 10.70 -5.46
C LYS A 5 -37.54 10.01 -6.79
N MET A 6 -38.48 9.98 -7.73
CA MET A 6 -38.29 9.34 -9.03
C MET A 6 -37.27 10.09 -9.89
N GLN A 7 -37.39 11.41 -9.99
CA GLN A 7 -36.48 12.26 -10.76
C GLN A 7 -35.07 12.20 -10.19
N ARG A 8 -34.94 12.16 -8.86
CA ARG A 8 -33.67 11.94 -8.17
C ARG A 8 -33.05 10.59 -8.51
N ARG A 9 -33.84 9.51 -8.58
CA ARG A 9 -33.38 8.17 -8.99
C ARG A 9 -32.93 8.15 -10.45
N ILE A 10 -33.72 8.70 -11.37
CA ILE A 10 -33.39 8.77 -12.80
C ILE A 10 -32.12 9.58 -13.03
N ALA A 11 -32.00 10.74 -12.38
CA ALA A 11 -30.80 11.57 -12.42
C ALA A 11 -29.57 10.83 -11.88
N ALA A 12 -29.73 10.06 -10.79
CA ALA A 12 -28.66 9.28 -10.19
C ALA A 12 -28.14 8.17 -11.14
N GLU A 13 -29.04 7.48 -11.85
CA GLU A 13 -28.68 6.49 -12.88
C GLU A 13 -27.93 7.13 -14.05
N ILE A 14 -28.45 8.26 -14.57
CA ILE A 14 -27.82 8.99 -15.68
C ILE A 14 -26.42 9.50 -15.29
N LEU A 15 -26.29 10.07 -14.09
CA LEU A 15 -25.03 10.62 -13.57
C LEU A 15 -24.09 9.55 -12.99
N LYS A 16 -24.50 8.27 -12.98
CA LYS A 16 -23.78 7.15 -12.36
C LYS A 16 -23.31 7.51 -10.95
N CYS A 17 -24.25 7.93 -10.09
CA CYS A 17 -24.01 8.23 -8.68
C CYS A 17 -25.15 7.76 -7.80
N GLY A 18 -25.00 7.83 -6.46
CA GLY A 18 -26.10 7.56 -5.54
C GLY A 18 -27.08 8.74 -5.47
N GLU A 19 -28.34 8.46 -5.14
CA GLU A 19 -29.43 9.45 -5.04
C GLU A 19 -29.11 10.61 -4.08
N ASN A 20 -28.41 10.32 -2.99
CA ASN A 20 -27.99 11.32 -1.99
C ASN A 20 -26.97 12.34 -2.54
N ARG A 21 -26.29 12.02 -3.65
CA ARG A 21 -25.34 12.91 -4.33
C ARG A 21 -25.98 13.75 -5.43
N VAL A 22 -27.27 13.57 -5.71
CA VAL A 22 -27.99 14.45 -6.62
C VAL A 22 -28.39 15.70 -5.84
N TRP A 23 -27.97 16.86 -6.32
CA TRP A 23 -28.41 18.17 -5.85
C TRP A 23 -29.45 18.70 -6.85
N ILE A 24 -30.52 19.27 -6.32
CA ILE A 24 -31.61 19.88 -7.08
C ILE A 24 -31.69 21.33 -6.60
N ASP A 25 -31.80 22.25 -7.54
CA ASP A 25 -32.00 23.67 -7.29
C ASP A 25 -33.33 23.93 -6.55
N PRO A 26 -33.32 24.55 -5.35
CA PRO A 26 -34.54 24.78 -4.59
C PRO A 26 -35.51 25.75 -5.27
N GLU A 27 -35.02 26.67 -6.10
CA GLU A 27 -35.85 27.70 -6.77
C GLU A 27 -36.57 27.15 -8.02
N ARG A 28 -36.13 26.00 -8.55
CA ARG A 28 -36.68 25.36 -9.76
C ARG A 28 -37.23 23.96 -9.48
N ILE A 29 -37.81 23.79 -8.30
CA ILE A 29 -38.43 22.52 -7.88
C ILE A 29 -39.61 22.16 -8.80
N ASP A 30 -40.38 23.16 -9.23
CA ASP A 30 -41.57 22.94 -10.07
C ASP A 30 -41.19 22.46 -11.48
N ASP A 31 -40.13 23.02 -12.07
CA ASP A 31 -39.57 22.56 -13.36
C ASP A 31 -39.12 21.10 -13.30
N VAL A 32 -38.51 20.72 -12.18
CA VAL A 32 -38.05 19.34 -11.95
C VAL A 32 -39.24 18.41 -11.69
N ALA A 33 -40.31 18.89 -11.06
CA ALA A 33 -41.55 18.13 -10.88
C ALA A 33 -42.27 17.89 -12.21
N ALA A 34 -42.24 18.86 -13.13
CA ALA A 34 -42.82 18.76 -14.46
C ALA A 34 -42.04 17.82 -15.41
N ALA A 35 -40.78 17.51 -15.11
CA ALA A 35 -39.98 16.58 -15.90
C ALA A 35 -40.39 15.11 -15.66
N ILE A 36 -40.97 14.47 -16.68
CA ILE A 36 -41.45 13.09 -16.63
C ILE A 36 -40.49 12.14 -17.37
N THR A 37 -39.88 12.58 -18.47
CA THR A 37 -39.02 11.71 -19.31
C THR A 37 -37.55 11.75 -18.89
N ARG A 38 -36.76 10.75 -19.32
CA ARG A 38 -35.31 10.72 -19.06
C ARG A 38 -34.60 11.84 -19.82
N GLU A 39 -35.11 12.22 -20.99
CA GLU A 39 -34.60 13.31 -21.83
C GLU A 39 -34.78 14.68 -21.15
N ASP A 40 -35.91 14.91 -20.47
CA ASP A 40 -36.15 16.15 -19.70
C ASP A 40 -35.16 16.24 -18.53
N VAL A 41 -34.95 15.14 -17.80
CA VAL A 41 -33.96 15.08 -16.72
C VAL A 41 -32.53 15.32 -17.25
N LYS A 42 -32.20 14.84 -18.47
CA LYS A 42 -30.90 15.14 -19.11
C LYS A 42 -30.76 16.63 -19.43
N ARG A 43 -31.82 17.28 -19.94
CA ARG A 43 -31.84 18.73 -20.20
C ARG A 43 -31.65 19.52 -18.90
N LEU A 44 -32.38 19.16 -17.84
CA LEU A 44 -32.23 19.81 -16.53
C LEU A 44 -30.84 19.60 -15.89
N ILE A 45 -30.16 18.49 -16.19
CA ILE A 45 -28.75 18.27 -15.80
C ILE A 45 -27.81 19.19 -16.60
N HIS A 46 -28.03 19.30 -17.91
CA HIS A 46 -27.25 20.17 -18.80
C HIS A 46 -27.38 21.64 -18.39
N ASP A 47 -28.59 22.08 -18.07
CA ASP A 47 -28.92 23.45 -17.64
C ASP A 47 -28.53 23.73 -16.17
N GLY A 48 -27.93 22.74 -15.50
CA GLY A 48 -27.43 22.88 -14.14
C GLY A 48 -28.50 22.95 -13.05
N VAL A 49 -29.77 22.64 -13.36
CA VAL A 49 -30.84 22.53 -12.35
C VAL A 49 -30.56 21.33 -11.43
N ILE A 50 -30.09 20.23 -12.03
CA ILE A 50 -29.73 19.00 -11.34
C ILE A 50 -28.22 18.80 -11.44
N LYS A 51 -27.53 18.74 -10.29
CA LYS A 51 -26.06 18.61 -10.24
C LYS A 51 -25.62 17.38 -9.48
N LYS A 52 -24.45 16.85 -9.85
CA LYS A 52 -23.76 15.80 -9.09
C LYS A 52 -22.86 16.44 -8.02
N LYS A 53 -23.22 16.28 -6.75
CA LYS A 53 -22.34 16.68 -5.63
C LYS A 53 -21.00 15.93 -5.71
N PRO A 54 -19.85 16.58 -5.46
CA PRO A 54 -18.56 15.90 -5.42
C PRO A 54 -18.54 14.80 -4.35
N ILE A 55 -17.66 13.81 -4.52
CA ILE A 55 -17.48 12.76 -3.50
C ILE A 55 -16.84 13.40 -2.28
N LYS A 56 -17.43 13.16 -1.10
CA LYS A 56 -16.77 13.48 0.17
C LYS A 56 -15.61 12.51 0.37
N GLY A 57 -14.39 12.96 0.10
CA GLY A 57 -13.17 12.20 0.37
C GLY A 57 -12.74 12.30 1.84
N GLN A 58 -12.07 11.26 2.35
CA GLN A 58 -11.48 11.29 3.69
C GLN A 58 -10.00 11.71 3.60
N SER A 59 -9.63 12.76 4.35
CA SER A 59 -8.25 13.24 4.38
C SER A 59 -7.31 12.20 5.00
N ARG A 60 -6.12 12.05 4.40
CA ARG A 60 -5.05 11.17 4.90
C ARG A 60 -3.89 11.94 5.53
N ALA A 61 -4.01 13.25 5.75
CA ALA A 61 -2.91 14.11 6.24
C ALA A 61 -2.31 13.59 7.56
N ARG A 62 -3.17 13.35 8.58
CA ARG A 62 -2.73 12.82 9.88
C ARG A 62 -2.08 11.44 9.78
N ALA A 63 -2.63 10.56 8.95
CA ALA A 63 -2.07 9.23 8.72
C ALA A 63 -0.68 9.29 8.05
N ARG A 64 -0.49 10.21 7.09
CA ARG A 64 0.81 10.44 6.42
C ARG A 64 1.85 10.98 7.40
N ALA A 65 1.51 12.02 8.17
CA ALA A 65 2.40 12.59 9.18
C ALA A 65 2.82 11.52 10.23
N PHE A 66 1.86 10.74 10.72
CA PHE A 66 2.14 9.64 11.65
C PHE A 66 3.03 8.56 11.02
N HIS A 67 2.79 8.19 9.76
CA HIS A 67 3.61 7.21 9.05
C HIS A 67 5.05 7.70 8.86
N GLU A 68 5.26 8.97 8.54
CA GLU A 68 6.58 9.57 8.42
C GLU A 68 7.33 9.57 9.75
N ALA A 69 6.67 9.99 10.84
CA ALA A 69 7.24 9.92 12.19
C ALA A 69 7.59 8.48 12.58
N ARG A 70 6.73 7.51 12.22
CA ARG A 70 6.94 6.08 12.48
C ARG A 70 8.08 5.48 11.63
N LYS A 71 8.32 5.99 10.41
CA LYS A 71 9.49 5.64 9.58
C LYS A 71 10.79 6.08 10.23
N LYS A 72 10.80 7.26 10.87
CA LYS A 72 11.93 7.78 11.68
C LYS A 72 12.14 7.02 13.01
N GLY A 73 11.27 6.08 13.36
CA GLY A 73 11.37 5.26 14.57
C GLY A 73 10.48 5.70 15.74
N ARG A 74 9.76 6.82 15.63
CA ARG A 74 8.81 7.29 16.66
C ARG A 74 7.58 6.39 16.75
N HIS A 75 6.87 6.40 17.89
CA HIS A 75 5.65 5.61 18.12
C HIS A 75 5.81 4.08 17.95
N ARG A 76 7.01 3.54 18.18
CA ARG A 76 7.32 2.10 18.06
C ARG A 76 7.71 1.43 19.38
N GLY A 77 7.53 2.11 20.52
CA GLY A 77 7.87 1.60 21.86
C GLY A 77 7.03 0.38 22.28
N PRO A 78 7.40 -0.30 23.38
CA PRO A 78 6.65 -1.46 23.89
C PRO A 78 5.18 -1.14 24.20
N GLY A 79 4.87 0.01 24.80
CA GLY A 79 3.49 0.41 25.15
C GLY A 79 2.56 0.63 23.94
N SER A 80 3.10 0.92 22.75
CA SER A 80 2.29 1.06 21.53
C SER A 80 2.05 -0.28 20.82
N ARG A 81 2.63 -1.39 21.29
CA ARG A 81 2.56 -2.71 20.64
C ARG A 81 1.51 -3.58 21.33
N LYS A 82 0.51 -4.01 20.56
CA LYS A 82 -0.53 -4.96 21.03
C LYS A 82 -0.26 -6.41 20.62
N GLY A 83 0.50 -6.64 19.55
CA GLY A 83 0.79 -7.98 19.02
C GLY A 83 2.09 -8.59 19.54
N LYS A 84 2.14 -9.94 19.59
CA LYS A 84 3.34 -10.73 19.94
C LYS A 84 4.52 -10.41 18.99
N LYS A 85 5.76 -10.66 19.44
CA LYS A 85 6.99 -10.40 18.67
C LYS A 85 6.99 -11.10 17.30
N THR A 86 6.49 -12.34 17.25
CA THR A 86 6.43 -13.18 16.05
C THR A 86 5.39 -12.69 15.03
N ALA A 87 4.32 -12.03 15.47
CA ALA A 87 3.31 -11.46 14.57
C ALA A 87 3.83 -10.22 13.81
N ARG A 88 4.84 -9.53 14.36
CA ARG A 88 5.45 -8.34 13.75
C ARG A 88 6.58 -8.67 12.79
N MET A 89 7.30 -9.76 13.04
CA MET A 89 8.34 -10.34 12.19
C MET A 89 8.41 -11.84 12.46
N GLY A 90 8.04 -12.66 11.49
CA GLY A 90 8.05 -14.11 11.63
C GLY A 90 9.47 -14.67 11.75
N LYS A 91 9.66 -15.74 12.54
CA LYS A 91 10.96 -16.44 12.63
C LYS A 91 11.41 -16.95 11.25
N LYS A 92 10.50 -17.60 10.52
CA LYS A 92 10.76 -18.15 9.17
C LYS A 92 11.04 -17.05 8.15
N GLU A 93 10.26 -15.97 8.16
CA GLU A 93 10.45 -14.82 7.27
C GLU A 93 11.82 -14.18 7.46
N ARG A 94 12.21 -13.92 8.72
CA ARG A 94 13.54 -13.41 9.04
C ARG A 94 14.65 -14.34 8.51
N TRP A 95 14.53 -15.64 8.77
CA TRP A 95 15.49 -16.63 8.26
C TRP A 95 15.58 -16.60 6.73
N MET A 96 14.44 -16.60 6.03
CA MET A 96 14.38 -16.55 4.57
C MET A 96 15.04 -15.28 4.02
N MET A 97 14.77 -14.10 4.59
CA MET A 97 15.40 -12.85 4.17
C MET A 97 16.92 -12.91 4.33
N THR A 98 17.40 -13.38 5.50
CA THR A 98 18.84 -13.50 5.77
C THR A 98 19.52 -14.50 4.82
N ILE A 99 19.03 -15.73 4.72
CA ILE A 99 19.69 -16.77 3.92
C ILE A 99 19.67 -16.47 2.42
N ARG A 100 18.58 -15.87 1.91
CA ARG A 100 18.50 -15.46 0.50
C ARG A 100 19.50 -14.35 0.19
N ALA A 101 19.65 -13.37 1.09
CA ALA A 101 20.63 -12.31 0.93
C ALA A 101 22.07 -12.86 0.95
N LEU A 102 22.39 -13.77 1.86
CA LEU A 102 23.71 -14.43 1.92
C LEU A 102 24.01 -15.26 0.68
N ARG A 103 23.06 -16.09 0.23
CA ARG A 103 23.24 -16.91 -0.98
C ARG A 103 23.34 -16.08 -2.26
N LYS A 104 22.63 -14.94 -2.33
CA LYS A 104 22.79 -13.98 -3.43
C LYS A 104 24.21 -13.40 -3.44
N GLU A 105 24.73 -13.04 -2.27
CA GLU A 105 26.11 -12.51 -2.16
C GLU A 105 27.16 -13.54 -2.53
N LEU A 106 27.04 -14.78 -2.03
CA LEU A 106 27.97 -15.86 -2.39
C LEU A 106 27.97 -16.16 -3.89
N ARG A 107 26.79 -16.16 -4.55
CA ARG A 107 26.70 -16.32 -6.00
C ARG A 107 27.36 -15.17 -6.75
N LYS A 108 27.19 -13.94 -6.27
CA LYS A 108 27.84 -12.75 -6.84
C LYS A 108 29.36 -12.86 -6.74
N LEU A 109 29.90 -13.16 -5.56
CA LEU A 109 31.35 -13.32 -5.35
C LEU A 109 31.96 -14.45 -6.18
N LYS A 110 31.21 -15.56 -6.38
CA LYS A 110 31.63 -16.63 -7.28
C LYS A 110 31.67 -16.18 -8.74
N ALA A 111 30.65 -15.44 -9.20
CA ALA A 111 30.61 -14.92 -10.57
C ALA A 111 31.71 -13.88 -10.84
N GLU A 112 32.10 -13.11 -9.82
CA GLU A 112 33.24 -12.18 -9.87
C GLU A 112 34.61 -12.88 -9.82
N GLY A 113 34.67 -14.20 -9.68
CA GLY A 113 35.93 -14.96 -9.58
C GLY A 113 36.65 -14.84 -8.22
N LYS A 114 36.07 -14.14 -7.24
CA LYS A 114 36.65 -13.96 -5.90
C LYS A 114 36.56 -15.21 -5.02
N LEU A 115 35.76 -16.20 -5.41
CA LEU A 115 35.60 -17.46 -4.69
C LEU A 115 35.78 -18.63 -5.63
N ASP A 116 36.69 -19.54 -5.27
CA ASP A 116 36.74 -20.87 -5.86
C ASP A 116 35.47 -21.70 -5.53
N ALA A 117 35.16 -22.67 -6.39
CA ALA A 117 34.02 -23.56 -6.26
C ALA A 117 34.02 -24.34 -4.93
N HIS A 118 35.18 -24.79 -4.44
CA HIS A 118 35.30 -25.49 -3.17
C HIS A 118 34.93 -24.57 -2.00
N THR A 119 35.52 -23.38 -1.97
CA THR A 119 35.29 -22.38 -0.92
C THR A 119 33.85 -21.88 -0.93
N TYR A 120 33.26 -21.64 -2.10
CA TYR A 120 31.83 -21.33 -2.25
C TYR A 120 30.94 -22.40 -1.61
N ARG A 121 31.20 -23.69 -1.88
CA ARG A 121 30.38 -24.79 -1.35
C ARG A 121 30.45 -24.87 0.17
N ARG A 122 31.64 -24.71 0.77
CA ARG A 122 31.81 -24.69 2.23
C ARG A 122 31.05 -23.53 2.87
N LEU A 123 31.19 -22.33 2.32
CA LEU A 123 30.50 -21.14 2.81
C LEU A 123 28.97 -21.25 2.66
N TYR A 124 28.49 -21.90 1.59
CA TYR A 124 27.07 -22.14 1.37
C TYR A 124 26.45 -23.04 2.45
N ILE A 125 27.16 -24.10 2.84
CA ILE A 125 26.73 -25.02 3.92
C ILE A 125 26.74 -24.28 5.28
N ARG A 126 27.80 -23.53 5.57
CA ARG A 126 27.89 -22.68 6.78
C ARG A 126 26.77 -21.65 6.87
N ALA A 127 26.44 -21.00 5.75
CA ALA A 127 25.30 -20.10 5.66
C ALA A 127 23.97 -20.84 5.91
N LYS A 128 23.77 -22.04 5.35
CA LYS A 128 22.59 -22.89 5.62
C LYS A 128 22.47 -23.23 7.11
N GLY A 129 23.59 -23.45 7.80
CA GLY A 129 23.63 -23.69 9.26
C GLY A 129 23.32 -22.45 10.11
N GLY A 130 23.19 -21.26 9.51
CA GLY A 130 22.86 -20.04 10.23
C GLY A 130 24.00 -19.42 11.02
N GLN A 131 25.24 -19.76 10.64
CA GLN A 131 26.47 -19.19 11.20
C GLN A 131 26.52 -17.66 11.01
N PHE A 132 26.04 -17.15 9.88
CA PHE A 132 26.02 -15.72 9.57
C PHE A 132 24.62 -15.11 9.76
N LYS A 133 24.53 -13.99 10.47
CA LYS A 133 23.27 -13.26 10.69
C LYS A 133 23.04 -12.15 9.65
N ASN A 134 24.10 -11.65 9.03
CA ASN A 134 24.06 -10.60 8.03
C ASN A 134 25.28 -10.71 7.08
N LYS A 135 25.30 -9.91 6.00
CA LYS A 135 26.39 -9.91 5.03
C LYS A 135 27.73 -9.46 5.64
N ARG A 136 27.70 -8.49 6.55
CA ARG A 136 28.91 -7.99 7.24
C ARG A 136 29.65 -9.13 7.95
N GLN A 137 28.94 -9.99 8.66
CA GLN A 137 29.55 -11.16 9.32
C GLN A 137 30.12 -12.17 8.33
N LEU A 138 29.51 -12.31 7.14
CA LEU A 138 30.08 -13.16 6.09
C LEU A 138 31.41 -12.58 5.59
N TYR A 139 31.48 -11.27 5.33
CA TYR A 139 32.71 -10.61 4.91
C TYR A 139 33.80 -10.65 5.98
N LEU A 140 33.46 -10.38 7.23
CA LEU A 140 34.39 -10.47 8.36
C LEU A 140 35.01 -11.86 8.44
N PHE A 141 34.18 -12.90 8.37
CA PHE A 141 34.65 -14.28 8.37
C PHE A 141 35.59 -14.59 7.20
N MET A 142 35.27 -14.08 6.00
CA MET A 142 36.13 -14.27 4.82
C MET A 142 37.48 -13.57 4.97
N GLN A 143 37.51 -12.39 5.57
CA GLN A 143 38.73 -11.62 5.81
C GLN A 143 39.61 -12.32 6.86
N GLU A 144 39.02 -12.75 7.99
CA GLU A 144 39.73 -13.50 9.04
C GLU A 144 40.37 -14.80 8.53
N HIS A 145 39.73 -15.46 7.55
CA HIS A 145 40.22 -16.73 7.00
C HIS A 145 41.03 -16.55 5.71
N GLY A 146 41.39 -15.31 5.33
CA GLY A 146 42.20 -15.02 4.15
C GLY A 146 41.56 -15.41 2.81
N ILE A 147 40.23 -15.55 2.77
CA ILE A 147 39.47 -15.95 1.57
C ILE A 147 39.33 -14.77 0.61
N LEU A 148 39.17 -13.56 1.16
CA LEU A 148 39.25 -12.31 0.41
C LEU A 148 40.54 -11.61 0.83
N LYS A 149 41.41 -11.32 -0.14
CA LYS A 149 42.49 -10.34 0.01
C LYS A 149 41.91 -8.95 -0.31
N GLU A 150 42.43 -7.92 0.37
CA GLU A 150 42.05 -6.52 0.12
C GLU A 150 42.15 -6.15 -1.37
#